data_AF-A0A931QL72-F1
#
_entry.id   AF-A0A931QL72-F1
#
_cell.length_a   1.000
_cell.length_b   1.000
_cell.length_c   1.000
_cell.angle_alpha   90.00
_cell.angle_beta   90.00
_cell.angle_gamma   90.00
#
_symmetry.space_group_name_H-M   'P 1'
#
loop_
_entity.id
_entity.type
_entity.pdbx_description
1 polymer ?
#
loop_
_entity_poly.entity_id
_entity_poly.type
_entity_poly.pdbx_seq_one_letter_code
_entity_poly.pdbx_strand_id
1 'polypeptide(L)' 'MAAALKVLVADDETIIAMGIETTLAKMWHAVVGRARTGGEAVAKAAELSP' A
#
# COMPACT_ATOMS: atom_id res chain seq x y z
N MET A 1 -7.80 -11.15 16.80
CA MET A 1 -7.91 -10.26 15.63
C MET A 1 -6.57 -9.55 15.49
N ALA A 2 -5.88 -9.63 14.35
CA ALA A 2 -4.67 -8.81 14.14
C ALA A 2 -5.08 -7.32 14.06
N ALA A 3 -4.22 -6.41 14.53
CA ALA A 3 -4.48 -4.99 14.46
C ALA A 3 -4.49 -4.50 13.00
N ALA A 4 -5.32 -3.49 12.70
CA ALA A 4 -5.34 -2.84 11.39
C ALA A 4 -3.99 -2.13 11.15
N LEU A 5 -3.31 -2.47 10.05
CA LEU A 5 -2.06 -1.84 9.63
C LEU A 5 -2.32 -0.71 8.65
N LYS A 6 -1.43 0.29 8.65
CA LYS A 6 -1.26 1.21 7.54
C LYS A 6 -0.35 0.53 6.51
N VAL A 7 -0.68 0.61 5.23
CA VAL A 7 0.05 -0.12 4.19
C VAL A 7 0.32 0.80 3.00
N LEU A 8 1.56 0.82 2.54
CA LEU A 8 1.97 1.43 1.28
C LEU A 8 2.16 0.31 0.25
N VAL A 9 1.41 0.36 -0.87
CA VAL A 9 1.55 -0.63 -1.95
C VAL A 9 2.54 -0.11 -2.98
N ALA A 10 3.61 -0.85 -3.25
CA ALA A 10 4.60 -0.52 -4.27
C ALA A 10 4.53 -1.53 -5.42
N ASP A 11 3.94 -1.11 -6.54
CA ASP A 11 3.69 -1.95 -7.72
C ASP A 11 3.53 -1.05 -8.96
N ASP A 12 4.26 -1.34 -10.03
CA ASP A 12 4.22 -0.59 -11.29
C ASP A 12 3.01 -0.96 -12.15
N GLU A 13 2.41 -2.13 -11.93
CA GLU A 13 1.23 -2.61 -12.63
C GLU A 13 -0.07 -2.21 -11.89
N THR A 14 -0.87 -1.36 -12.54
CA THR A 14 -2.06 -0.77 -11.90
C THR A 14 -3.11 -1.82 -11.51
N ILE A 15 -3.30 -2.85 -12.33
CA ILE A 15 -4.29 -3.90 -12.06
C ILE A 15 -3.85 -4.78 -10.88
N ILE A 16 -2.56 -5.10 -10.79
CA ILE A 16 -2.01 -5.87 -9.67
C ILE A 16 -2.15 -5.08 -8.38
N ALA A 17 -1.75 -3.80 -8.38
CA ALA A 17 -1.93 -2.91 -7.24
C ALA A 17 -3.38 -2.87 -6.75
N MET A 18 -4.37 -2.75 -7.65
CA MET A 18 -5.80 -2.76 -7.28
C MET A 18 -6.24 -4.08 -6.63
N GLY A 19 -5.71 -5.22 -7.09
CA GLY A 19 -5.96 -6.52 -6.48
C GLY A 19 -5.38 -6.64 -5.07
N ILE A 20 -4.17 -6.12 -4.85
CA ILE A 20 -3.52 -6.07 -3.54
C ILE A 20 -4.36 -5.22 -2.58
N GLU A 21 -4.78 -4.02 -2.98
CA GLU A 21 -5.59 -3.15 -2.12
C GLU A 21 -6.93 -3.77 -1.74
N THR A 22 -7.59 -4.43 -2.69
CA THR A 22 -8.86 -5.13 -2.43
C THR A 22 -8.67 -6.23 -1.39
N THR A 23 -7.53 -6.92 -1.43
CA THR A 23 -7.22 -7.99 -0.48
C THR A 23 -6.91 -7.41 0.91
N LEU A 24 -6.11 -6.35 0.98
CA LEU A 24 -5.80 -5.64 2.22
C LEU A 24 -7.06 -5.06 2.89
N ALA A 25 -7.97 -4.48 2.11
CA ALA A 25 -9.24 -3.96 2.61
C ALA A 25 -10.12 -5.07 3.22
N LYS A 26 -10.19 -6.26 2.59
CA LYS A 26 -10.89 -7.43 3.14
C LYS A 26 -10.28 -7.93 4.46
N MET A 27 -9.01 -7.64 4.68
CA MET A 27 -8.28 -7.95 5.92
C MET A 27 -8.32 -6.82 6.96
N TRP A 28 -9.13 -5.77 6.73
CA TRP A 28 -9.25 -4.60 7.61
C TRP A 28 -7.96 -3.78 7.74
N HIS A 29 -7.11 -3.80 6.72
CA HIS A 29 -5.94 -2.92 6.63
C HIS A 29 -6.27 -1.64 5.85
N ALA A 30 -5.55 -0.55 6.17
CA ALA A 30 -5.71 0.74 5.53
C ALA A 30 -4.57 0.97 4.55
N VAL A 31 -4.87 1.04 3.25
CA VAL A 31 -3.88 1.42 2.25
C VAL A 31 -3.75 2.95 2.27
N VAL A 32 -2.57 3.43 2.68
CA VAL A 32 -2.31 4.87 2.86
C VAL A 32 -1.66 5.50 1.64
N GLY A 33 -1.16 4.70 0.70
CA GLY A 33 -0.62 5.19 -0.55
C GLY A 33 -0.27 4.08 -1.53
N ARG A 34 0.03 4.50 -2.77
CA ARG A 34 0.59 3.66 -3.82
C ARG A 34 1.86 4.27 -4.39
N ALA A 35 2.84 3.45 -4.74
CA ALA A 35 4.03 3.86 -5.47
C ALA A 35 4.21 2.98 -6.71
N ARG A 36 4.60 3.56 -7.85
CA ARG A 36 4.85 2.83 -9.11
C ARG A 36 6.31 2.55 -9.37
N THR A 37 7.20 3.11 -8.55
CA THR A 37 8.64 2.90 -8.64
C THR A 37 9.24 2.78 -7.25
N GLY A 38 10.43 2.19 -7.14
CA GLY A 38 11.14 2.12 -5.87
C GLY A 38 11.44 3.50 -5.27
N GLY A 39 11.77 4.49 -6.11
CA GLY A 39 12.01 5.87 -5.67
C GLY A 39 10.77 6.51 -5.05
N GLU A 40 9.61 6.35 -5.70
CA GLU A 40 8.32 6.79 -5.15
C GLU A 40 7.98 6.08 -3.83
N ALA A 41 8.28 4.79 -3.73
CA ALA A 41 8.00 4.01 -2.52
C ALA A 41 8.80 4.54 -1.33
N VAL A 42 10.09 4.81 -1.51
CA VAL A 42 10.95 5.39 -0.46
C VAL A 42 10.45 6.77 -0.03
N ALA A 43 10.15 7.65 -1.00
CA ALA A 43 9.65 8.99 -0.69
C ALA A 43 8.31 8.96 0.07
N LYS A 44 7.36 8.13 -0.39
CA LYS A 44 6.04 7.99 0.26
C LYS A 44 6.10 7.30 1.61
N ALA A 45 7.02 6.35 1.80
CA ALA A 45 7.21 5.73 3.11
C ALA A 45 7.67 6.75 4.15
N ALA A 46 8.61 7.63 3.78
CA ALA A 46 9.08 8.70 4.65
C ALA A 46 7.96 9.71 5.00
N GLU A 47 7.08 10.03 4.05
CA GLU A 47 5.96 10.96 4.25
C GLU A 47 4.82 10.34 5.08
N LEU A 48 4.41 9.12 4.75
CA LEU A 48 3.15 8.54 5.22
C LEU A 48 3.32 7.67 6.48
N SER A 49 4.55 7.29 6.82
CA SER A 49 4.86 6.34 7.91
C SER A 49 3.91 5.13 7.87
N PRO A 50 3.89 4.38 6.74
CA PRO A 50 3.07 3.20 6.57
C PRO A 50 3.50 2.07 7.51
#